data_AF-A0A0R1UYG6-F1
#
_entry.id   AF-A0A0R1UYG6-F1
#
_cell.length_a   1.000
_cell.length_b   1.000
_cell.length_c   1.000
_cell.angle_alpha   90.00
_cell.angle_beta   90.00
_cell.angle_gamma   90.00
#
_symmetry.space_group_name_H-M   'P 1'
#
loop_
_entity.id
_entity.type
_entity.pdbx_description
1 polymer ?
#
loop_
_entity_poly.entity_id
_entity_poly.type
_entity_poly.pdbx_seq_one_letter_code
_entity_poly.pdbx_strand_id
1 'polypeptide(L)' 'MLTTDFDVKLKLIILAVVGLLALAGVLGYVYHLDHHFNRRLVGVIAVMIVLVFALISLLLIHH' A
#
# COMPACT_ATOMS: atom_id res chain seq x y z
N MET A 1 -11.37 -25.03 -7.27
CA MET A 1 -11.50 -23.57 -7.50
C MET A 1 -11.45 -22.80 -6.18
N LEU A 2 -12.18 -23.22 -5.13
CA LEU A 2 -12.21 -22.54 -3.82
C LEU A 2 -10.84 -22.24 -3.17
N THR A 3 -9.85 -23.14 -3.25
CA THR A 3 -8.55 -22.96 -2.56
C THR A 3 -7.57 -22.08 -3.35
N THR A 4 -7.55 -22.20 -4.68
CA THR A 4 -6.63 -21.44 -5.55
C THR A 4 -7.02 -19.97 -5.60
N ASP A 5 -8.32 -19.68 -5.69
CA ASP A 5 -8.82 -18.31 -5.64
C ASP A 5 -8.51 -17.66 -4.29
N PHE A 6 -8.65 -18.41 -3.19
CA PHE A 6 -8.36 -17.92 -1.84
C PHE A 6 -6.86 -17.65 -1.61
N ASP A 7 -5.97 -18.53 -2.09
CA ASP A 7 -4.52 -18.36 -1.99
C ASP A 7 -4.03 -17.11 -2.75
N VAL A 8 -4.54 -16.89 -3.97
CA VAL A 8 -4.19 -15.70 -4.76
C VAL A 8 -4.66 -14.42 -4.07
N LYS A 9 -5.86 -14.41 -3.49
CA LYS A 9 -6.41 -13.25 -2.77
C LYS A 9 -5.58 -12.91 -1.54
N LEU A 10 -5.24 -13.90 -0.72
CA LEU A 10 -4.42 -13.70 0.47
C LEU A 10 -3.05 -13.11 0.10
N LYS A 11 -2.42 -13.63 -0.97
CA LYS A 11 -1.15 -13.10 -1.48
C LYS A 11 -1.26 -11.64 -1.92
N LEU A 12 -2.34 -11.26 -2.60
CA LEU A 12 -2.57 -9.87 -3.02
C LEU A 12 -2.76 -8.92 -1.83
N ILE A 13 -3.49 -9.35 -0.79
CA ILE A 13 -3.64 -8.57 0.45
C ILE A 13 -2.29 -8.38 1.13
N ILE A 14 -1.54 -9.46 1.32
CA ILE A 14 -0.22 -9.41 1.96
C ILE A 14 0.72 -8.49 1.17
N LEU A 15 0.77 -8.63 -0.17
CA LEU A 15 1.62 -7.81 -1.02
C LEU A 15 1.26 -6.32 -0.94
N ALA A 16 -0.03 -6.00 -0.97
CA ALA A 16 -0.50 -4.63 -0.86
C ALA A 16 -0.18 -4.02 0.52
N VAL A 17 -0.37 -4.77 1.61
CA VAL A 17 -0.06 -4.33 2.97
C VAL A 17 1.44 -4.10 3.15
N VAL A 18 2.28 -5.05 2.70
CA VAL A 18 3.74 -4.92 2.79
C VAL A 18 4.23 -3.72 1.98
N GLY A 19 3.69 -3.51 0.78
CA GLY A 19 3.98 -2.33 -0.04
C GLY A 19 3.63 -1.02 0.68
N LEU A 20 2.48 -0.98 1.35
CA LEU A 20 2.03 0.17 2.14
C LEU A 20 2.96 0.47 3.32
N LEU A 21 3.35 -0.56 4.07
CA LEU A 21 4.29 -0.43 5.20
C LEU A 21 5.67 0.03 4.74
N ALA A 22 6.17 -0.50 3.62
CA ALA A 22 7.44 -0.08 3.05
C ALA A 22 7.41 1.40 2.63
N LEU A 23 6.35 1.83 1.93
CA LEU A 23 6.19 3.23 1.52
C LEU A 23 6.02 4.15 2.72
N ALA A 24 5.27 3.76 3.75
CA ALA A 24 5.14 4.51 5.00
C ALA A 24 6.50 4.65 5.70
N GLY A 25 7.32 3.61 5.71
CA GLY A 25 8.69 3.64 6.23
C GLY A 25 9.59 4.62 5.47
N VAL A 26 9.56 4.61 4.13
CA VAL A 26 10.29 5.58 3.30
C VAL A 26 9.80 7.00 3.56
N LEU A 27 8.49 7.21 3.63
CA LEU A 27 7.90 8.51 3.88
C LEU A 27 8.31 9.05 5.26
N GLY A 28 8.24 8.21 6.30
CA GLY A 28 8.66 8.56 7.66
C GLY A 28 10.15 8.86 7.76
N TYR A 29 10.99 8.04 7.12
CA TYR A 29 12.44 8.24 7.10
C TYR A 29 12.83 9.54 6.41
N VAL A 30 12.28 9.81 5.21
CA VAL A 30 12.58 11.04 4.46
C VAL A 30 12.01 12.28 5.17
N TYR A 31 10.81 12.18 5.73
CA TYR A 31 10.22 13.26 6.52
C TYR A 31 11.08 13.60 7.75
N HIS A 32 11.61 12.58 8.43
CA HIS A 32 12.49 12.77 9.58
C HIS A 32 13.85 13.35 9.18
N LEU A 33 14.41 12.92 8.04
CA LEU A 33 15.76 13.32 7.61
C LEU A 33 15.80 14.76 7.07
N ASP A 34 14.86 15.14 6.21
CA ASP A 34 14.96 16.42 5.49
C ASP A 34 14.05 17.52 6.05
N HIS A 35 13.00 17.21 6.84
CA HIS A 35 11.98 18.15 7.36
C HIS A 35 11.35 19.13 6.34
N HIS A 36 11.78 19.06 5.07
CA HIS A 36 11.33 19.85 3.94
C HIS A 36 10.56 18.92 3.01
N PHE A 37 9.28 19.25 2.86
CA PHE A 37 8.35 18.49 2.05
C PHE A 37 8.74 18.61 0.57
N ASN A 38 9.56 17.67 0.09
CA ASN A 38 10.00 17.64 -1.30
C ASN A 38 8.89 17.07 -2.20
N ARG A 39 8.74 17.60 -3.43
CA ARG A 39 7.74 17.13 -4.43
C ARG A 39 7.77 15.62 -4.68
N ARG A 40 8.88 14.94 -4.40
CA ARG A 40 8.99 13.47 -4.46
C ARG A 40 8.11 12.75 -3.42
N LEU A 41 7.90 13.33 -2.24
CA LEU A 41 7.01 12.78 -1.20
C LEU A 41 5.54 12.78 -1.64
N VAL A 42 5.13 13.76 -2.46
CA VAL A 42 3.78 13.81 -3.01
C VAL A 42 3.49 12.59 -3.89
N GLY A 43 4.46 12.14 -4.69
CA GLY A 43 4.34 10.93 -5.49
C GLY A 43 4.19 9.67 -4.63
N VAL A 44 4.96 9.57 -3.53
CA VAL A 44 4.86 8.45 -2.58
C VAL A 44 3.48 8.43 -1.91
N ILE A 45 2.97 9.59 -1.47
CA ILE A 45 1.63 9.72 -0.87
C ILE A 45 0.54 9.32 -1.88
N ALA A 46 0.63 9.77 -3.14
CA ALA A 46 -0.32 9.39 -4.18
C ALA A 46 -0.35 7.87 -4.42
N VAL A 47 0.83 7.23 -4.46
CA VAL A 47 0.92 5.76 -4.60
C VAL A 47 0.35 5.04 -3.37
N MET A 48 0.60 5.56 -2.16
CA MET A 48 -0.01 5.02 -0.93
C MET A 48 -1.55 5.08 -0.99
N ILE A 49 -2.13 6.20 -1.44
CA ILE A 49 -3.60 6.34 -1.56
C ILE A 49 -4.16 5.31 -2.55
N VAL A 50 -3.51 5.12 -3.70
CA VAL A 50 -3.94 4.11 -4.69
C VAL A 50 -3.87 2.70 -4.11
N LEU A 51 -2.81 2.38 -3.36
CA LEU A 51 -2.66 1.09 -2.68
C LEU A 51 -3.75 0.86 -1.62
N VAL A 52 -4.06 1.88 -0.83
CA VAL A 52 -5.18 1.82 0.15
C VAL A 52 -6.50 1.57 -0.57
N PHE A 53 -6.76 2.28 -1.67
CA PHE A 53 -7.98 2.12 -2.45
C PHE A 53 -8.08 0.71 -3.05
N ALA A 54 -6.98 0.18 -3.60
CA ALA A 54 -6.92 -1.18 -4.11
C ALA A 54 -7.19 -2.22 -3.02
N LEU A 55 -6.62 -2.04 -1.82
CA LEU A 55 -6.86 -2.91 -0.66
C LEU A 55 -8.33 -2.90 -0.22
N ILE A 56 -8.92 -1.71 -0.11
CA ILE A 56 -10.33 -1.53 0.25
C ILE A 56 -11.24 -2.17 -0.80
N SER A 57 -10.98 -1.94 -2.08
CA SER A 57 -11.74 -2.55 -3.18
C SER A 57 -11.63 -4.07 -3.17
N LEU A 58 -10.43 -4.61 -2.93
CA LEU A 58 -10.20 -6.04 -2.82
C LEU A 58 -11.01 -6.64 -1.65
N LEU A 59 -11.07 -5.96 -0.52
CA LEU A 59 -11.86 -6.38 0.65
C LEU A 59 -13.38 -6.27 0.40
N LEU A 60 -13.86 -5.19 -0.23
CA LEU A 60 -15.28 -4.94 -0.49
C LEU A 60 -15.88 -5.86 -1.56
N ILE A 61 -15.13 -6.21 -2.61
CA ILE A 61 -15.57 -7.20 -3.61
C ILE A 61 -15.76 -8.59 -2.98
N HIS A 62 -15.26 -8.80 -1.76
CA HIS A 62 -15.18 -10.09 -1.08
C HIS A 62 -16.11 -10.24 0.12
N HIS A 63 -16.93 -9.23 0.43
CA HIS A 63 -17.95 -9.27 1.48
C HIS A 63 -19.35 -9.38 0.88
#